data_AF-A0AAP9NBD1-F1
#
_entry.id   AF-A0AAP9NBD1-F1
#
_cell.length_a   1.000
_cell.length_b   1.000
_cell.length_c   1.000
_cell.angle_alpha   90.00
_cell.angle_beta   90.00
_cell.angle_gamma   90.00
#
_symmetry.space_group_name_H-M   'P 1'
#
loop_
_entity.id
_entity.type
_entity.pdbx_description
1 polymer ?
#
loop_
_entity_poly.entity_id
_entity_poly.type
_entity_poly.pdbx_seq_one_letter_code
_entity_poly.pdbx_strand_id
1 'polypeptide(L)'
;MAKEYDNKRKIAHHYYVEKNYTAKQVAEMLDITPKTVGEWVRKYAWKQERQAREISVRSREENRDQVLSDLATDRRRIRELIMEQEASPQPDRELIRELRKQISRIDDAVSKWNKARITAQKDERVPLDIYLQVMDNIFDSLRLFDMELYTRTLDFQEQHIYQISNNK
;
A
#
# COMPACT_ATOMS: atom_id res chain seq x y z
N MET A 1 -20.65 18.12 -22.97
CA MET A 1 -19.47 18.96 -23.28
C MET A 1 -18.63 19.28 -22.03
N ALA A 2 -18.87 20.36 -21.26
CA ALA A 2 -17.97 20.75 -20.16
C ALA A 2 -17.90 19.75 -18.98
N LYS A 3 -19.06 19.18 -18.59
CA LYS A 3 -19.18 18.19 -17.51
C LYS A 3 -18.54 16.84 -17.85
N GLU A 4 -18.63 16.46 -19.12
CA GLU A 4 -18.06 15.23 -19.68
C GLU A 4 -16.53 15.32 -19.80
N TYR A 5 -16.02 16.47 -20.24
CA TYR A 5 -14.59 16.76 -20.25
C TYR A 5 -13.98 16.77 -18.84
N ASP A 6 -14.69 17.33 -17.86
CA ASP A 6 -14.24 17.34 -16.46
C ASP A 6 -14.23 15.94 -15.83
N ASN A 7 -15.21 15.08 -16.17
CA ASN A 7 -15.22 13.68 -15.78
C ASN A 7 -14.03 12.91 -16.37
N LYS A 8 -13.75 13.06 -17.67
CA LYS A 8 -12.59 12.41 -18.31
C LYS A 8 -11.27 12.85 -17.66
N ARG A 9 -11.14 14.12 -17.26
CA ARG A 9 -9.95 14.62 -16.55
C ARG A 9 -9.78 13.98 -15.17
N LYS A 10 -10.85 13.87 -14.37
CA LYS A 10 -10.80 13.27 -13.03
C LYS A 10 -10.44 11.78 -13.10
N ILE A 11 -11.02 11.06 -14.06
CA ILE A 11 -10.71 9.65 -14.28
C ILE A 11 -9.26 9.48 -14.77
N ALA A 12 -8.79 10.36 -15.66
CA ALA A 12 -7.41 10.38 -16.10
C ALA A 12 -6.42 10.64 -14.96
N HIS A 13 -6.78 11.52 -14.02
CA HIS A 13 -5.98 11.79 -12.82
C HIS A 13 -5.82 10.53 -11.97
N HIS A 14 -6.93 9.85 -11.64
CA HIS A 14 -6.90 8.60 -10.88
C HIS A 14 -5.98 7.56 -11.52
N TYR A 15 -6.13 7.31 -12.83
CA TYR A 15 -5.29 6.30 -13.50
C TYR A 15 -3.82 6.70 -13.61
N TYR A 16 -3.54 7.97 -13.90
CA TYR A 16 -2.17 8.43 -14.07
C TYR A 16 -1.41 8.58 -12.75
N VAL A 17 -2.05 9.18 -11.74
CA VAL A 17 -1.43 9.56 -10.46
C VAL A 17 -1.52 8.44 -9.42
N GLU A 18 -2.66 7.77 -9.33
CA GLU A 18 -2.90 6.79 -8.25
C GLU A 18 -2.63 5.36 -8.71
N LYS A 19 -2.91 5.04 -9.97
CA LYS A 19 -2.72 3.69 -10.53
C LYS A 19 -1.47 3.54 -11.41
N ASN A 20 -0.65 4.60 -11.50
CA ASN A 20 0.64 4.58 -12.17
C ASN A 20 0.65 4.27 -13.69
N TYR A 21 -0.49 4.41 -14.38
CA TYR A 21 -0.56 4.21 -15.83
C TYR A 21 0.20 5.30 -16.60
N THR A 22 0.61 4.97 -17.82
CA THR A 22 1.21 5.94 -18.74
C THR A 22 0.14 6.82 -19.39
N ALA A 23 0.52 8.03 -19.82
CA ALA A 23 -0.40 8.93 -20.52
C ALA A 23 -0.98 8.32 -21.80
N LYS A 24 -0.27 7.38 -22.45
CA LYS A 24 -0.76 6.63 -23.61
C LYS A 24 -1.87 5.65 -23.23
N GLN A 25 -1.66 4.85 -22.18
CA GLN A 25 -2.68 3.91 -21.70
C GLN A 25 -3.93 4.63 -21.20
N VAL A 26 -3.76 5.74 -20.47
CA VAL A 26 -4.88 6.56 -20.01
C VAL A 26 -5.66 7.17 -21.17
N ALA A 27 -4.96 7.60 -22.21
CA ALA A 27 -5.58 8.15 -23.42
C ALA A 27 -6.39 7.11 -24.19
N GLU A 28 -5.84 5.89 -24.33
CA GLU A 28 -6.52 4.75 -24.95
C GLU A 28 -7.77 4.34 -24.17
N MET A 29 -7.68 4.25 -22.84
CA MET A 29 -8.83 3.89 -21.97
C MET A 29 -9.97 4.92 -22.01
N LEU A 30 -9.66 6.19 -22.24
CA LEU A 30 -10.64 7.28 -22.18
C LEU A 30 -11.08 7.79 -23.56
N ASP A 31 -10.60 7.13 -24.62
CA ASP A 31 -10.80 7.53 -26.01
C ASP A 31 -10.52 9.04 -26.21
N ILE A 32 -9.32 9.46 -25.81
CA ILE A 32 -8.81 10.82 -25.99
C ILE A 32 -7.39 10.77 -26.52
N THR A 33 -6.87 11.91 -26.97
CA THR A 33 -5.49 11.96 -27.46
C THR A 33 -4.49 11.91 -26.29
N PRO A 34 -3.33 11.24 -26.44
CA PRO A 34 -2.23 11.31 -25.48
C PRO A 34 -1.76 12.75 -25.22
N LYS A 35 -1.93 13.64 -26.20
CA LYS A 35 -1.61 15.07 -26.06
C LYS A 35 -2.50 15.74 -25.01
N THR A 36 -3.79 15.44 -24.99
CA THR A 36 -4.75 15.95 -23.98
C THR A 36 -4.35 15.53 -22.57
N VAL A 37 -4.01 14.26 -22.38
CA VAL A 37 -3.52 13.76 -21.07
C VAL A 37 -2.20 14.43 -20.70
N GLY A 38 -1.26 14.55 -21.65
CA GLY A 38 0.02 15.23 -21.42
C GLY A 38 -0.10 16.73 -21.11
N GLU A 39 -1.14 17.41 -21.60
CA GLU A 39 -1.47 18.78 -21.21
C GLU A 39 -1.97 18.85 -19.77
N TRP A 40 -2.85 17.93 -19.34
CA TRP A 40 -3.31 17.87 -17.96
C TRP A 40 -2.19 17.54 -16.98
N VAL A 41 -1.32 16.58 -17.33
CA VAL A 41 -0.16 16.21 -16.50
C VAL A 41 0.73 17.41 -16.23
N ARG A 42 0.95 18.28 -17.24
CA ARG A 42 1.70 19.52 -17.09
C ARG A 42 0.93 20.59 -16.33
N LYS A 43 -0.32 20.85 -16.73
CA LYS A 43 -1.14 21.96 -16.21
C LYS A 43 -1.43 21.82 -14.72
N TYR A 44 -1.59 20.59 -14.23
CA TYR A 44 -1.98 20.30 -12.85
C TYR A 44 -0.89 19.60 -12.04
N ALA A 45 0.35 19.59 -12.54
CA ALA A 45 1.52 19.02 -11.84
C ALA A 45 1.35 17.55 -11.40
N TRP A 46 0.62 16.74 -12.17
CA TRP A 46 0.33 15.35 -11.81
C TRP A 46 1.58 14.47 -11.72
N LYS A 47 2.63 14.80 -12.47
CA LYS A 47 3.89 14.06 -12.39
C LYS A 47 4.58 14.28 -11.04
N GLN A 48 4.56 15.52 -10.53
CA GLN A 48 5.12 15.86 -9.23
C GLN A 48 4.28 15.24 -8.10
N GLU A 49 2.95 15.29 -8.23
CA GLU A 49 2.05 14.64 -7.27
C GLU A 49 2.30 13.12 -7.19
N ARG A 50 2.37 12.46 -8.35
CA ARG A 50 2.68 11.03 -8.45
C ARG A 50 4.03 10.70 -7.81
N GLN A 51 5.07 11.47 -8.13
CA GLN A 51 6.40 11.29 -7.56
C GLN A 51 6.41 11.49 -6.04
N ALA A 52 5.73 12.52 -5.52
CA ALA A 52 5.61 12.75 -4.09
C ALA A 52 4.90 11.59 -3.37
N ARG A 53 3.84 11.04 -3.99
CA ARG A 53 3.13 9.85 -3.50
C ARG A 53 4.04 8.62 -3.48
N GLU A 54 4.72 8.32 -4.58
CA GLU A 54 5.69 7.22 -4.66
C GLU A 54 6.80 7.35 -3.62
N ILE A 55 7.39 8.54 -3.48
CA ILE A 55 8.43 8.82 -2.48
C ILE A 55 7.87 8.63 -1.07
N SER A 56 6.63 9.04 -0.77
CA SER A 56 6.04 8.89 0.56
C SER A 56 5.74 7.43 0.95
N VAL A 57 5.39 6.59 -0.03
CA VAL A 57 5.14 5.16 0.20
C VAL A 57 6.47 4.44 0.34
N ARG A 58 7.37 4.66 -0.63
CA ARG A 58 8.70 4.06 -0.67
C ARG A 58 9.54 4.46 0.54
N SER A 59 9.53 5.74 0.94
CA SER A 59 10.25 6.20 2.14
C SER A 59 9.69 5.56 3.42
N ARG A 60 8.37 5.29 3.49
CA ARG A 60 7.78 4.58 4.63
C ARG A 60 8.11 3.09 4.65
N GLU A 61 8.36 2.47 3.50
CA GLU A 61 8.82 1.08 3.39
C GLU A 61 10.33 0.97 3.65
N GLU A 62 11.14 1.80 2.99
CA GLU A 62 12.59 1.88 3.17
C GLU A 62 12.97 2.20 4.61
N ASN A 63 12.28 3.14 5.28
CA ASN A 63 12.52 3.41 6.71
C ASN A 63 12.20 2.20 7.60
N ARG A 64 11.23 1.36 7.23
CA ARG A 64 10.86 0.17 8.01
C ARG A 64 11.84 -0.97 7.80
N ASP A 65 12.24 -1.21 6.56
CA ASP A 65 13.24 -2.23 6.23
C ASP A 65 14.60 -1.87 6.83
N GLN A 66 14.93 -0.58 6.86
CA GLN A 66 16.14 -0.08 7.54
C GLN A 66 16.12 -0.39 9.04
N VAL A 67 15.03 -0.10 9.74
CA VAL A 67 14.91 -0.42 11.18
C VAL A 67 15.06 -1.92 11.44
N LEU A 68 14.51 -2.79 10.58
CA LEU A 68 14.67 -4.23 10.72
C LEU A 68 16.12 -4.68 10.48
N SER A 69 16.79 -4.08 9.49
CA SER A 69 18.20 -4.32 9.19
C SER A 69 19.11 -3.90 10.35
N ASP A 70 18.83 -2.74 10.96
CA ASP A 70 19.56 -2.22 12.12
C ASP A 70 19.39 -3.15 13.33
N LEU A 71 18.16 -3.58 13.63
CA LEU A 71 17.89 -4.55 14.71
C LEU A 71 18.60 -5.89 14.47
N ALA A 72 18.65 -6.38 13.24
CA ALA A 72 19.36 -7.61 12.90
C ALA A 72 20.88 -7.47 13.08
N THR A 73 21.43 -6.30 12.74
CA THR A 73 22.85 -5.96 12.93
C THR A 73 23.20 -5.89 14.41
N ASP A 74 22.40 -5.18 15.22
CA ASP A 74 22.58 -5.08 16.66
C ASP A 74 22.50 -6.46 17.34
N ARG A 75 21.55 -7.29 16.93
CA ARG A 75 21.43 -8.66 17.44
C ARG A 75 22.67 -9.50 17.17
N ARG A 76 23.26 -9.36 15.97
CA ARG A 76 24.51 -10.08 15.61
C ARG A 76 25.66 -9.61 16.48
N ARG A 77 25.82 -8.30 16.64
CA ARG A 77 26.86 -7.70 17.49
C ARG A 77 26.75 -8.17 18.95
N ILE A 78 25.55 -8.19 19.51
CA ILE A 78 25.35 -8.67 20.89
C ILE A 78 25.67 -10.16 21.01
N ARG A 79 25.36 -10.97 19.98
CA ARG A 79 25.74 -12.38 19.97
C ARG A 79 27.25 -12.57 19.93
N GLU A 80 27.97 -11.77 19.15
CA GLU A 80 29.43 -11.78 19.12
C GLU A 80 30.02 -11.44 20.51
N LEU A 81 29.51 -10.41 21.17
CA LEU A 81 29.92 -10.04 22.54
C LEU A 81 29.64 -11.14 23.57
N ILE A 82 28.53 -11.88 23.43
CA ILE A 82 28.26 -13.05 24.29
C ILE A 82 29.33 -14.12 24.07
N MET A 83 29.67 -14.43 22.80
CA MET A 83 30.67 -15.45 22.48
C MET A 83 32.05 -15.06 23.01
N GLU A 84 32.44 -13.79 22.89
CA GLU A 84 33.69 -13.27 23.44
C GLU A 84 33.75 -13.40 24.97
N GLN A 85 32.66 -13.08 25.68
CA GLN A 85 32.61 -13.24 27.13
C GLN A 85 32.60 -14.69 27.58
N GLU A 86 31.92 -15.58 26.86
CA GLU A 86 31.90 -17.01 27.16
C GLU A 86 33.29 -17.66 26.95
N ALA A 87 34.08 -17.15 26.00
CA ALA A 87 35.45 -17.59 25.73
C ALA A 87 36.50 -16.93 26.63
N SER A 88 36.13 -15.94 27.43
CA SER A 88 37.05 -15.22 28.33
C SER A 88 37.61 -16.14 29.42
N PRO A 89 38.89 -16.00 29.83
CA PRO A 89 39.45 -16.70 30.98
C PRO A 89 38.70 -16.40 32.30
N GLN A 90 38.03 -15.25 32.38
CA GLN A 90 37.14 -14.88 33.48
C GLN A 90 35.81 -14.40 32.89
N PRO A 91 34.85 -15.30 32.64
CA PRO A 91 33.56 -14.94 32.08
C PRO A 91 32.74 -14.12 33.06
N ASP A 92 32.29 -12.94 32.63
CA ASP A 92 31.31 -12.17 33.39
C ASP A 92 29.91 -12.72 33.13
N ARG A 93 29.45 -13.57 34.05
CA ARG A 93 28.13 -14.22 33.95
C ARG A 93 26.96 -13.24 34.05
N GLU A 94 27.13 -12.12 34.74
CA GLU A 94 26.05 -11.12 34.86
C GLU A 94 25.96 -10.29 33.57
N LEU A 95 27.11 -9.93 32.99
CA LEU A 95 27.15 -9.29 31.66
C LEU A 95 26.54 -10.20 30.58
N ILE A 96 26.90 -11.50 30.54
CA ILE A 96 26.32 -12.48 29.61
C ILE A 96 24.79 -12.53 29.77
N ARG A 97 24.31 -12.53 31.02
CA ARG A 97 22.87 -12.54 31.31
C ARG A 97 22.18 -11.28 30.79
N GLU A 98 22.78 -10.10 30.96
CA GLU A 98 22.21 -8.85 30.47
C GLU A 98 22.21 -8.78 28.95
N LEU A 99 23.30 -9.21 28.29
CA LEU A 99 23.36 -9.30 26.82
C LEU A 99 22.28 -10.24 26.26
N ARG A 100 22.02 -11.38 26.93
CA ARG A 100 20.92 -12.29 26.54
C ARG A 100 19.54 -11.63 26.70
N LYS A 101 19.32 -10.81 27.74
CA LYS A 101 18.08 -10.03 27.86
C LYS A 101 17.95 -9.00 26.73
N GLN A 102 19.04 -8.37 26.31
CA GLN A 102 19.01 -7.45 25.18
C GLN A 102 18.64 -8.16 23.87
N ILE A 103 19.16 -9.37 23.61
CA ILE A 103 18.71 -10.20 22.48
C ILE A 103 17.21 -10.47 22.57
N SER A 104 16.69 -10.87 23.74
CA SER A 104 15.26 -11.12 23.93
C SER A 104 14.41 -9.88 23.60
N ARG A 105 14.86 -8.68 24.01
CA ARG A 105 14.17 -7.42 23.68
C ARG A 105 14.19 -7.12 22.19
N ILE A 106 15.30 -7.40 21.50
CA ILE A 106 15.40 -7.23 20.06
C ILE A 106 14.49 -8.23 19.34
N ASP A 107 14.48 -9.49 19.74
CA ASP A 107 13.60 -10.52 19.15
C ASP A 107 12.12 -10.14 19.31
N ASP A 108 11.72 -9.60 20.47
CA ASP A 108 10.39 -9.04 20.70
C ASP A 108 10.09 -7.83 19.81
N ALA A 109 11.04 -6.91 19.66
CA ALA A 109 10.89 -5.75 18.80
C ALA A 109 10.70 -6.17 17.34
N VAL A 110 11.52 -7.10 16.83
CA VAL A 110 11.42 -7.67 15.47
C VAL A 110 10.05 -8.33 15.27
N SER A 111 9.56 -9.08 16.24
CA SER A 111 8.22 -9.69 16.20
C SER A 111 7.11 -8.63 16.08
N LYS A 112 7.19 -7.55 16.86
CA LYS A 112 6.23 -6.43 16.80
C LYS A 112 6.30 -5.70 15.47
N TRP A 113 7.49 -5.41 14.95
CA TRP A 113 7.68 -4.78 13.64
C TRP A 113 7.14 -5.62 12.50
N ASN A 114 7.39 -6.94 12.52
CA ASN A 114 6.81 -7.87 11.54
C ASN A 114 5.28 -7.91 11.62
N LYS A 115 4.71 -7.94 12.83
CA LYS A 115 3.25 -7.86 13.01
C LYS A 115 2.71 -6.55 12.48
N ALA A 116 3.32 -5.41 12.81
CA ALA A 116 2.93 -4.10 12.31
C ALA A 116 2.99 -4.03 10.77
N ARG A 117 3.97 -4.68 10.15
CA ARG A 117 4.06 -4.81 8.68
C ARG A 117 2.89 -5.60 8.11
N ILE A 118 2.58 -6.76 8.69
CA ILE A 118 1.45 -7.60 8.27
C ILE A 118 0.13 -6.86 8.49
N THR A 119 -0.02 -6.16 9.61
CA THR A 119 -1.20 -5.35 9.90
C THR A 119 -1.34 -4.19 8.92
N ALA A 120 -0.27 -3.46 8.62
CA ALA A 120 -0.31 -2.40 7.61
C ALA A 120 -0.72 -2.93 6.22
N GLN A 121 -0.20 -4.09 5.81
CA GLN A 121 -0.61 -4.76 4.56
C GLN A 121 -2.08 -5.26 4.61
N LYS A 122 -2.58 -5.61 5.79
CA LYS A 122 -3.99 -6.01 5.99
C LYS A 122 -4.92 -4.81 6.03
N ASP A 123 -4.50 -3.70 6.63
CA ASP A 123 -5.27 -2.44 6.72
C ASP A 123 -5.37 -1.76 5.34
N GLU A 124 -4.46 -2.05 4.41
CA GLU A 124 -4.61 -1.71 2.99
C GLU A 124 -5.72 -2.50 2.28
N ARG A 125 -6.20 -3.61 2.86
CA ARG A 125 -7.35 -4.36 2.35
C ARG A 125 -8.61 -3.88 3.06
N VAL A 126 -9.52 -3.28 2.30
CA VAL A 126 -10.86 -2.91 2.80
C VAL A 126 -11.56 -4.18 3.32
N PRO A 127 -12.03 -4.20 4.59
CA PRO A 127 -12.82 -5.32 5.11
C PRO A 127 -14.01 -5.62 4.20
N LEU A 128 -14.32 -6.90 4.00
CA LEU A 128 -15.35 -7.32 3.03
C LEU A 128 -16.72 -6.72 3.34
N ASP A 129 -17.10 -6.65 4.61
CA ASP A 129 -18.34 -6.03 5.06
C ASP A 129 -18.42 -4.54 4.67
N ILE A 130 -17.33 -3.79 4.90
CA ILE A 130 -17.24 -2.38 4.49
C ILE A 130 -17.25 -2.26 2.96
N TYR A 131 -16.57 -3.16 2.26
CA TYR A 131 -16.53 -3.19 0.80
C TYR A 131 -17.91 -3.43 0.20
N LEU A 132 -18.64 -4.44 0.70
CA LEU A 132 -19.99 -4.78 0.27
C LEU A 132 -20.94 -3.61 0.54
N GLN A 133 -20.88 -3.01 1.73
CA GLN A 133 -21.68 -1.82 2.05
C GLN A 133 -21.44 -0.65 1.09
N VAL A 134 -20.19 -0.39 0.73
CA VAL A 134 -19.84 0.64 -0.26
C VAL A 134 -20.36 0.27 -1.65
N MET A 135 -20.22 -0.99 -2.07
CA MET A 135 -20.71 -1.44 -3.37
C MET A 135 -22.23 -1.37 -3.47
N ASP A 136 -22.96 -1.80 -2.44
CA ASP A 136 -24.42 -1.68 -2.38
C ASP A 136 -24.84 -0.21 -2.53
N ASN A 137 -24.17 0.71 -1.83
CA ASN A 137 -24.42 2.15 -1.95
C ASN A 137 -24.16 2.68 -3.37
N ILE A 138 -23.07 2.24 -4.01
CA ILE A 138 -22.73 2.62 -5.39
C ILE A 138 -23.77 2.07 -6.37
N PHE A 139 -24.17 0.81 -6.24
CA PHE A 139 -25.14 0.17 -7.11
C PHE A 139 -26.53 0.79 -6.95
N ASP A 140 -26.95 1.10 -5.72
CA ASP A 140 -28.19 1.84 -5.46
C ASP A 140 -28.13 3.26 -6.02
N SER A 141 -27.01 3.95 -5.86
CA SER A 141 -26.81 5.29 -6.43
C SER A 141 -26.87 5.26 -7.96
N LEU A 142 -26.28 4.22 -8.58
CA LEU A 142 -26.34 4.00 -10.02
C LEU A 142 -27.77 3.72 -10.48
N ARG A 143 -28.51 2.87 -9.74
CA ARG A 143 -29.91 2.56 -10.00
C ARG A 143 -30.80 3.80 -9.96
N LEU A 144 -30.58 4.70 -9.00
CA LEU A 144 -31.33 5.96 -8.88
C LEU A 144 -30.95 6.98 -9.96
N PHE A 145 -29.68 6.97 -10.40
CA PHE A 145 -29.18 7.89 -11.41
C PHE A 145 -29.61 7.48 -12.84
N ASP A 146 -29.47 6.20 -13.17
CA ASP A 146 -29.76 5.63 -14.49
C ASP A 146 -30.11 4.14 -14.38
N MET A 147 -31.42 3.85 -14.42
CA MET A 147 -31.95 2.49 -14.31
C MET A 147 -31.53 1.58 -15.48
N GLU A 148 -31.39 2.14 -16.68
CA GLU A 148 -31.02 1.35 -17.86
C GLU A 148 -29.57 0.91 -17.75
N LEU A 149 -28.66 1.82 -17.37
CA LEU A 149 -27.26 1.49 -17.12
C LEU A 149 -27.10 0.52 -15.95
N TYR A 150 -27.83 0.72 -14.85
CA TYR A 150 -27.86 -0.23 -13.73
C TYR A 150 -28.23 -1.64 -14.20
N THR A 151 -29.33 -1.78 -14.94
CA THR A 151 -29.81 -3.08 -15.45
C THR A 151 -28.75 -3.74 -16.35
N ARG A 152 -28.08 -2.97 -17.20
CA ARG A 152 -27.01 -3.47 -18.08
C ARG A 152 -25.74 -3.92 -17.35
N THR A 153 -25.57 -3.55 -16.08
CA THR A 153 -24.39 -3.91 -15.28
C THR A 153 -24.67 -5.00 -14.25
N LEU A 154 -25.88 -5.55 -14.16
CA LEU A 154 -26.24 -6.58 -13.15
C LEU A 154 -25.30 -7.78 -13.17
N ASP A 155 -25.01 -8.34 -14.34
CA ASP A 155 -24.07 -9.47 -14.48
C ASP A 155 -22.66 -9.10 -13.98
N PHE A 156 -22.21 -7.87 -14.26
CA PHE A 156 -20.93 -7.36 -13.75
C PHE A 156 -20.96 -7.21 -12.23
N GLN A 157 -22.03 -6.64 -11.67
CA GLN A 157 -22.18 -6.44 -10.23
C GLN A 157 -22.12 -7.80 -9.50
N GLU A 158 -22.88 -8.79 -9.97
CA GLU A 158 -22.91 -10.14 -9.41
C GLU A 158 -21.54 -10.82 -9.51
N GLN A 159 -20.94 -10.82 -10.70
CA GLN A 159 -19.63 -11.43 -10.93
C GLN A 159 -18.53 -10.78 -10.07
N HIS A 160 -18.55 -9.47 -9.94
CA HIS A 160 -17.58 -8.71 -9.17
C HIS A 160 -17.70 -9.01 -7.66
N ILE A 161 -18.91 -9.03 -7.11
CA ILE A 161 -19.16 -9.40 -5.72
C ILE A 161 -18.74 -10.85 -5.44
N TYR A 162 -19.05 -11.77 -6.36
CA TYR A 162 -18.64 -13.17 -6.27
C TYR A 162 -17.11 -13.33 -6.24
N GLN A 163 -16.40 -12.64 -7.15
CA GLN A 163 -14.94 -12.68 -7.20
C GLN A 163 -14.30 -12.14 -5.91
N ILE A 164 -14.80 -11.02 -5.38
CA ILE A 164 -14.27 -10.42 -4.15
C ILE A 164 -14.58 -11.27 -2.92
N SER A 165 -15.74 -11.92 -2.89
CA SER A 165 -16.13 -12.80 -1.78
C SER A 165 -15.31 -14.10 -1.74
N ASN A 166 -14.87 -14.61 -2.90
CA ASN A 166 -14.13 -15.87 -3.01
C ASN A 166 -12.60 -15.72 -3.09
N ASN A 167 -12.07 -14.51 -3.27
CA ASN A 167 -10.61 -14.25 -3.30
C ASN A 167 -10.00 -14.00 -1.91
N LYS A 168 -10.57 -14.55 -0.84
CA LYS A 168 -10.04 -14.41 0.53
C LYS A 168 -9.10 -15.55 0.94
#